data_AF-A0A7W6NMA5-F1
#
_entry.id   AF-A0A7W6NMA5-F1
#
_cell.length_a   1.000
_cell.length_b   1.000
_cell.length_c   1.000
_cell.angle_alpha   90.00
_cell.angle_beta   90.00
_cell.angle_gamma   90.00
#
_symmetry.space_group_name_H-M   'P 1'
#
loop_
_entity.id
_entity.type
_entity.pdbx_description
1 polymer ?
#
loop_
_entity_poly.entity_id
_entity_poly.type
_entity_poly.pdbx_seq_one_letter_code
_entity_poly.pdbx_strand_id
1 'polypeptide(L)'
;MAKLTDLPEIDSVVDADYFYIFDMSSPASPDRKTPFSKLRPPGIRITGYMRYEGNITIPALAAGAEGTATIAVAGAALGDHVVFNLRAVNPAGVAISGCAVTADGVVSVVFRNHAAGAYAGAAVACMALVIRSAA
;
A
#
# COMPACT_ATOMS: atom_id res chain seq x y z
N MET A 1 2.25 -26.24 -8.76
CA MET A 1 2.90 -25.07 -9.39
C MET A 1 4.36 -25.04 -8.97
N ALA A 2 5.29 -24.83 -9.89
CA ALA A 2 6.65 -24.45 -9.51
C ALA A 2 6.60 -23.14 -8.71
N LYS A 3 7.43 -22.98 -7.68
CA LYS A 3 7.49 -21.72 -6.94
C LYS A 3 7.99 -20.64 -7.90
N LEU A 4 7.48 -19.41 -7.76
CA LEU A 4 7.90 -18.28 -8.61
C LEU A 4 9.42 -18.09 -8.63
N THR A 5 10.09 -18.39 -7.50
CA THR A 5 11.55 -18.33 -7.34
C THR A 5 12.33 -19.36 -8.15
N ASP A 6 11.68 -20.43 -8.59
CA ASP A 6 12.30 -21.57 -9.26
C ASP A 6 12.10 -21.50 -10.78
N LEU A 7 11.45 -20.43 -11.28
CA LEU A 7 11.23 -20.19 -12.69
C LEU A 7 12.42 -19.41 -13.27
N PRO A 8 12.92 -19.79 -14.46
CA PRO A 8 13.97 -19.04 -15.13
C PRO A 8 13.48 -17.64 -15.50
N GLU A 9 14.31 -16.63 -15.24
CA GLU A 9 14.06 -15.25 -15.68
C GLU A 9 14.15 -15.17 -17.21
N ILE A 10 13.30 -14.32 -17.81
CA ILE A 10 13.35 -14.01 -19.24
C ILE A 10 13.94 -12.60 -19.42
N ASP A 11 14.82 -12.42 -20.40
CA ASP A 11 15.57 -11.17 -20.60
C ASP A 11 14.72 -10.02 -21.16
N SER A 12 13.62 -10.34 -21.86
CA SER A 12 12.70 -9.36 -22.42
C SER A 12 11.33 -9.96 -22.69
N VAL A 13 10.31 -9.09 -22.73
CA VAL A 13 8.93 -9.42 -23.09
C VAL A 13 8.72 -9.01 -24.54
N VAL A 14 8.26 -9.93 -25.39
CA VAL A 14 7.95 -9.63 -26.79
C VAL A 14 6.48 -9.20 -26.96
N ASP A 15 6.20 -8.48 -28.04
CA ASP A 15 4.83 -8.14 -28.40
C ASP A 15 4.05 -9.43 -28.68
N ALA A 16 2.93 -9.64 -27.96
CA ALA A 16 2.11 -10.86 -27.86
C ALA A 16 2.41 -11.85 -26.71
N ASP A 17 3.39 -11.58 -25.84
CA ASP A 17 3.53 -12.34 -24.60
C ASP A 17 2.31 -12.15 -23.67
N TYR A 18 1.94 -13.23 -22.99
CA TYR A 18 0.86 -13.25 -22.02
C TYR A 18 1.42 -13.21 -20.60
N PHE A 19 0.86 -12.31 -19.80
CA PHE A 19 1.12 -12.26 -18.37
C PHE A 19 0.05 -13.05 -17.64
N TYR A 20 0.49 -13.86 -16.69
CA TYR A 20 -0.41 -14.47 -15.73
C TYR A 20 -1.04 -13.39 -14.83
N ILE A 21 -2.34 -13.50 -14.61
CA ILE A 21 -3.11 -12.64 -13.73
C ILE A 21 -3.92 -13.53 -12.79
N PHE A 22 -3.81 -13.25 -11.51
CA PHE A 22 -4.72 -13.78 -10.50
C PHE A 22 -5.95 -12.85 -10.40
N ASP A 23 -6.99 -13.17 -11.16
CA ASP A 23 -8.21 -12.36 -11.29
C ASP A 23 -9.24 -12.72 -10.23
N MET A 24 -9.34 -11.88 -9.19
CA MET A 24 -10.27 -12.07 -8.07
C MET A 24 -11.73 -11.80 -8.43
N SER A 25 -12.06 -11.33 -9.65
CA SER A 25 -13.45 -11.19 -10.09
C SER A 25 -14.15 -12.54 -10.34
N SER A 26 -13.40 -13.64 -10.42
CA SER A 26 -13.94 -15.01 -10.56
C SER A 26 -13.21 -15.97 -9.63
N PRO A 27 -13.50 -15.93 -8.32
CA PRO A 27 -12.70 -16.61 -7.30
C PRO A 27 -12.71 -18.15 -7.41
N ALA A 28 -13.67 -18.75 -8.11
CA ALA A 28 -13.69 -20.18 -8.39
C ALA A 28 -12.68 -20.61 -9.48
N SER A 29 -12.18 -19.68 -10.28
CA SER A 29 -11.18 -19.90 -11.34
C SER A 29 -10.38 -18.61 -11.58
N PRO A 30 -9.52 -18.24 -10.61
CA PRO A 30 -8.83 -16.95 -10.62
C PRO A 30 -7.68 -16.90 -11.63
N ASP A 31 -7.20 -18.05 -12.09
CA ASP A 31 -6.08 -18.14 -13.03
C ASP A 31 -6.50 -17.65 -14.43
N ARG A 32 -6.04 -16.44 -14.79
CA ARG A 32 -6.26 -15.85 -16.11
C ARG A 32 -4.94 -15.40 -16.72
N LYS A 33 -4.99 -15.07 -18.02
CA LYS A 33 -3.87 -14.47 -18.73
C LYS A 33 -4.33 -13.28 -19.55
N THR A 34 -3.48 -12.27 -19.67
CA THR A 34 -3.76 -11.10 -20.52
C THR A 34 -2.50 -10.74 -21.33
N PRO A 35 -2.64 -10.33 -22.60
CA PRO A 35 -1.52 -9.78 -23.34
C PRO A 35 -1.13 -8.40 -22.78
N PHE A 36 0.13 -7.99 -22.98
CA PHE A 36 0.62 -6.70 -22.48
C PHE A 36 -0.26 -5.50 -22.89
N SER A 37 -0.80 -5.52 -24.11
CA SER A 37 -1.71 -4.50 -24.64
C SER A 37 -2.98 -4.29 -23.80
N LYS A 38 -3.39 -5.29 -23.02
CA LYS A 38 -4.57 -5.27 -22.14
C LYS A 38 -4.22 -5.13 -20.66
N LEU A 39 -2.94 -5.03 -20.28
CA LEU A 39 -2.53 -4.69 -18.91
C LEU A 39 -2.82 -3.22 -18.56
N ARG A 40 -3.10 -2.37 -19.56
CA ARG A 40 -3.35 -0.93 -19.37
C ARG A 40 -4.68 -0.50 -19.99
N PRO A 41 -5.82 -1.09 -19.59
CA PRO A 41 -7.12 -0.69 -20.13
C PRO A 41 -7.40 0.79 -19.81
N PRO A 42 -8.20 1.50 -20.62
CA PRO A 42 -8.67 2.85 -20.30
C PRO A 42 -9.52 2.82 -19.02
N GLY A 43 -9.35 3.81 -18.13
CA GLY A 43 -10.25 4.05 -16.99
C GLY A 43 -9.61 4.01 -15.60
N ILE A 44 -8.69 3.06 -15.32
CA ILE A 44 -7.88 3.02 -14.09
C ILE A 44 -6.53 2.41 -14.44
N ARG A 45 -5.54 3.23 -14.80
CA ARG A 45 -4.19 2.75 -15.14
C ARG A 45 -3.26 2.99 -13.97
N ILE A 46 -2.66 1.94 -13.41
CA ILE A 46 -1.53 2.13 -12.50
C ILE A 46 -0.36 2.65 -13.32
N THR A 47 -0.01 3.92 -13.12
CA THR A 47 1.06 4.61 -13.85
C THR A 47 2.35 4.73 -13.04
N GLY A 48 2.32 4.39 -11.75
CA GLY A 48 3.51 4.37 -10.91
C GLY A 48 3.31 3.63 -9.59
N TYR A 49 4.41 3.09 -9.08
CA TYR A 49 4.53 2.54 -7.74
C TYR A 49 5.68 3.24 -7.01
N MET A 50 5.43 3.72 -5.80
CA MET A 50 6.44 4.34 -4.96
C MET A 50 6.45 3.61 -3.62
N ARG A 51 7.58 2.98 -3.28
CA ARG A 51 7.79 2.37 -1.98
C ARG A 51 8.47 3.36 -1.06
N TYR A 52 7.90 3.55 0.12
CA TYR A 52 8.52 4.24 1.24
C TYR A 52 8.83 3.24 2.35
N GLU A 53 10.01 3.38 2.95
CA GLU A 53 10.42 2.66 4.15
C GLU A 53 11.09 3.64 5.10
N GLY A 54 10.65 3.68 6.35
CA GLY A 54 11.17 4.61 7.33
C GLY A 54 10.37 4.56 8.63
N ASN A 55 10.34 5.66 9.36
CA ASN A 55 9.61 5.75 10.62
C ASN A 55 8.39 6.66 10.48
N ILE A 56 7.36 6.37 11.26
CA ILE A 56 6.22 7.24 11.52
C ILE A 56 6.14 7.49 13.03
N THR A 57 5.84 8.71 13.43
CA THR A 57 5.61 9.04 14.84
C THR A 57 4.11 9.02 15.11
N ILE A 58 3.64 7.97 15.78
CA ILE A 58 2.26 7.90 16.24
C ILE A 58 2.12 8.90 17.39
N PRO A 59 1.14 9.83 17.35
CA PRO A 59 0.96 10.81 18.42
C PRO A 59 0.51 10.14 19.72
N ALA A 60 0.57 10.88 20.83
CA ALA A 60 -0.08 10.47 22.07
C ALA A 60 -1.60 10.43 21.86
N LEU A 61 -2.25 9.36 22.32
CA LEU A 61 -3.69 9.13 22.16
C LEU A 61 -4.32 8.83 23.51
N ALA A 62 -5.34 9.59 23.89
CA ALA A 62 -6.20 9.21 25.01
C ALA A 62 -6.94 7.88 24.71
N ALA A 63 -7.50 7.24 25.73
CA ALA A 63 -8.32 6.05 25.55
C ALA A 63 -9.52 6.36 24.63
N GLY A 64 -9.74 5.54 23.60
CA GLY A 64 -10.82 5.74 22.62
C GLY A 64 -10.58 6.85 21.60
N ALA A 65 -9.47 7.59 21.67
CA ALA A 65 -9.19 8.73 20.80
C ALA A 65 -8.51 8.32 19.49
N GLU A 66 -8.62 9.21 18.51
CA GLU A 66 -7.92 9.14 17.24
C GLU A 66 -6.86 10.23 17.13
N GLY A 67 -5.82 9.95 16.35
CA GLY A 67 -4.79 10.92 16.02
C GLY A 67 -4.18 10.61 14.66
N THR A 68 -3.70 11.66 14.01
CA THR A 68 -3.11 11.56 12.68
C THR A 68 -1.60 11.73 12.79
N ALA A 69 -0.87 10.88 12.08
CA ALA A 69 0.55 11.05 11.82
C ALA A 69 0.79 11.16 10.32
N THR A 70 1.94 11.73 9.94
CA THR A 70 2.30 11.92 8.53
C THR A 70 3.69 11.39 8.24
N ILE A 71 3.89 10.90 7.02
CA ILE A 71 5.20 10.57 6.45
C ILE A 71 5.40 11.36 5.15
N ALA A 72 6.65 11.71 4.89
CA ALA A 72 7.04 12.38 3.64
C ALA A 72 7.38 11.32 2.58
N VAL A 73 6.54 11.19 1.56
CA VAL A 73 6.75 10.29 0.43
C VAL A 73 6.91 11.14 -0.83
N ALA A 74 8.16 11.47 -1.16
CA ALA A 74 8.46 12.31 -2.32
C ALA A 74 7.84 11.73 -3.60
N GLY A 75 7.15 12.58 -4.35
CA GLY A 75 6.47 12.21 -5.59
C GLY A 75 5.04 11.71 -5.43
N ALA A 76 4.55 11.45 -4.21
CA ALA A 76 3.13 11.17 -3.97
C ALA A 76 2.26 12.40 -4.32
N ALA A 77 1.10 12.18 -4.93
CA ALA A 77 0.15 13.22 -5.32
C ALA A 77 -1.24 12.92 -4.78
N LEU A 78 -2.05 13.96 -4.60
CA LEU A 78 -3.46 13.81 -4.23
C LEU A 78 -4.20 12.83 -5.15
N GLY A 79 -4.95 11.90 -4.56
CA GLY A 79 -5.67 10.86 -5.29
C GLY A 79 -4.89 9.56 -5.51
N ASP A 80 -3.58 9.52 -5.23
CA ASP A 80 -2.85 8.26 -5.21
C ASP A 80 -3.38 7.34 -4.10
N HIS A 81 -3.46 6.03 -4.40
CA HIS A 81 -3.83 5.02 -3.41
C HIS A 81 -2.65 4.70 -2.51
N VAL A 82 -2.91 4.45 -1.23
CA VAL A 82 -1.87 4.11 -0.25
C VAL A 82 -2.18 2.77 0.39
N VAL A 83 -1.19 1.88 0.40
CA VAL A 83 -1.16 0.70 1.27
C VAL A 83 -0.10 0.97 2.33
N PHE A 84 -0.51 0.99 3.60
CA PHE A 84 0.38 1.32 4.71
C PHE A 84 0.38 0.19 5.75
N ASN A 85 1.56 -0.16 6.25
CA ASN A 85 1.73 -1.11 7.35
C ASN A 85 2.87 -0.70 8.28
N LEU A 86 2.77 -1.08 9.56
CA LEU A 86 3.91 -1.08 10.46
C LEU A 86 4.79 -2.29 10.16
N ARG A 87 6.11 -2.11 10.25
CA ARG A 87 7.09 -3.21 10.14
C ARG A 87 7.35 -3.88 11.49
N ALA A 88 6.99 -3.21 12.58
CA ALA A 88 6.95 -3.78 13.91
C ALA A 88 5.52 -4.27 14.23
N VAL A 89 5.40 -5.06 15.29
CA VAL A 89 4.10 -5.36 15.89
C VAL A 89 3.39 -4.05 16.24
N ASN A 90 2.10 -3.95 15.93
CA ASN A 90 1.31 -2.79 16.32
C ASN A 90 1.42 -2.56 17.84
N PRO A 91 1.64 -1.31 18.30
CA PRO A 91 1.57 -1.01 19.72
C PRO A 91 0.24 -1.52 20.29
N ALA A 92 0.28 -2.09 21.49
CA ALA A 92 -0.87 -2.74 22.09
C ALA A 92 -2.07 -1.78 22.17
N GLY A 93 -3.20 -2.21 21.61
CA GLY A 93 -4.44 -1.42 21.56
C GLY A 93 -4.47 -0.30 20.54
N VAL A 94 -3.41 -0.07 19.74
CA VAL A 94 -3.40 0.94 18.68
C VAL A 94 -3.68 0.28 17.32
N ALA A 95 -4.75 0.73 16.66
CA ALA A 95 -5.14 0.29 15.33
C ALA A 95 -4.87 1.40 14.30
N ILE A 96 -4.61 1.00 13.05
CA ILE A 96 -4.62 1.91 11.90
C ILE A 96 -6.07 1.97 11.39
N SER A 97 -6.67 3.14 11.37
CA SER A 97 -8.05 3.33 10.91
C SER A 97 -8.15 3.81 9.46
N GLY A 98 -7.09 4.40 8.91
CA GLY A 98 -7.04 4.80 7.52
C GLY A 98 -5.70 5.40 7.10
N CYS A 99 -5.49 5.50 5.79
CA CYS A 99 -4.36 6.24 5.23
C CYS A 99 -4.72 6.83 3.85
N ALA A 100 -4.15 7.98 3.53
CA ALA A 100 -4.35 8.64 2.25
C ALA A 100 -3.21 9.63 1.96
N VAL A 101 -3.00 9.97 0.69
CA VAL A 101 -2.23 11.17 0.35
C VAL A 101 -3.13 12.38 0.61
N THR A 102 -2.70 13.28 1.50
CA THR A 102 -3.49 14.46 1.92
C THR A 102 -2.95 15.77 1.37
N ALA A 103 -1.70 15.77 0.92
CA ALA A 103 -1.07 16.82 0.14
C ALA A 103 0.05 16.20 -0.68
N ASP A 104 0.55 16.91 -1.68
CA ASP A 104 1.67 16.45 -2.48
C ASP A 104 2.87 16.14 -1.57
N GLY A 105 3.40 14.92 -1.73
CA GLY A 105 4.48 14.40 -0.91
C GLY A 105 4.09 13.97 0.52
N VAL A 106 2.82 14.07 0.92
CA VAL A 106 2.37 13.83 2.31
C VAL A 106 1.33 12.74 2.37
N VAL A 107 1.72 11.60 2.94
CA VAL A 107 0.79 10.53 3.33
C VAL A 107 0.40 10.73 4.78
N SER A 108 -0.90 10.82 5.06
CA SER A 108 -1.45 10.77 6.41
C SER A 108 -1.88 9.36 6.77
N VAL A 109 -1.72 9.01 8.03
CA VAL A 109 -2.19 7.75 8.62
C VAL A 109 -2.93 8.10 9.90
N VAL A 110 -4.16 7.61 10.01
CA VAL A 110 -5.00 7.78 11.20
C VAL A 110 -4.84 6.56 12.07
N PHE A 111 -4.58 6.80 13.35
CA PHE A 111 -4.47 5.78 14.38
C PHE A 111 -5.57 5.96 15.41
N ARG A 112 -6.10 4.84 15.91
CA ARG A 112 -7.10 4.83 16.97
C ARG A 112 -6.61 4.00 18.15
N ASN A 113 -6.77 4.54 19.35
CA ASN A 113 -6.49 3.82 20.58
C ASN A 113 -7.75 3.11 21.10
N HIS A 114 -7.75 1.80 21.05
CA HIS A 114 -8.79 0.91 21.59
C HIS A 114 -8.47 0.39 23.00
N ALA A 115 -7.32 0.72 23.56
CA ALA A 115 -7.00 0.38 24.95
C ALA A 115 -7.81 1.23 25.94
N ALA A 116 -7.97 0.72 27.16
CA ALA A 116 -8.56 1.46 28.27
C ALA A 116 -7.65 2.58 28.79
N GLY A 117 -6.34 2.50 28.54
CA GLY A 117 -5.34 3.49 28.96
C GLY A 117 -4.89 4.39 27.81
N ALA A 118 -4.24 5.50 28.15
CA ALA A 118 -3.63 6.39 27.16
C ALA A 118 -2.37 5.76 26.55
N TYR A 119 -2.18 5.99 25.25
CA TYR A 119 -0.96 5.69 24.53
C TYR A 119 -0.06 6.92 24.52
N ALA A 120 1.21 6.78 24.92
CA ALA A 120 2.12 7.90 25.09
C ALA A 120 2.67 8.49 23.77
N GLY A 121 2.46 7.81 22.64
CA GLY A 121 3.12 8.14 21.38
C GLY A 121 4.48 7.43 21.24
N ALA A 122 4.84 7.06 20.02
CA ALA A 122 6.16 6.52 19.72
C ALA A 122 6.50 6.62 18.22
N ALA A 123 7.79 6.66 17.92
CA ALA A 123 8.28 6.43 16.56
C ALA A 123 8.34 4.92 16.29
N VAL A 124 7.70 4.48 15.21
CA VAL A 124 7.61 3.07 14.82
C VAL A 124 8.05 2.90 13.37
N ALA A 125 8.79 1.83 13.08
CA ALA A 125 9.16 1.48 11.72
C ALA A 125 7.92 1.14 10.90
N CYS A 126 7.83 1.67 9.69
CA CYS A 126 6.69 1.52 8.80
C CYS A 126 7.13 1.37 7.34
N MET A 127 6.19 0.91 6.52
CA MET A 127 6.33 0.85 5.08
C MET A 127 5.02 1.34 4.45
N ALA A 128 5.16 2.11 3.37
CA ALA A 128 4.03 2.51 2.55
C ALA A 128 4.30 2.17 1.09
N LEU A 129 3.27 1.72 0.38
CA LEU A 129 3.24 1.61 -1.06
C LEU A 129 2.21 2.61 -1.57
N VAL A 130 2.68 3.62 -2.31
CA VAL A 130 1.83 4.59 -2.99
C VAL A 130 1.67 4.14 -4.43
N ILE A 131 0.42 4.06 -4.88
CA ILE A 131 0.02 3.54 -6.18
C ILE A 131 -0.71 4.66 -6.90
N ARG A 132 -0.10 5.15 -7.98
CA ARG A 132 -0.73 6.17 -8.82
C ARG A 132 -1.62 5.52 -9.85
N SER A 133 -2.91 5.81 -9.79
CA SER A 133 -3.84 5.51 -10.88
C SER A 133 -4.13 6.81 -11.65
N ALA A 134 -3.63 6.93 -12.89
CA ALA A 134 -4.08 8.00 -13.79
C ALA A 134 -5.21 7.45 -14.66
N ALA A 135 -6.26 8.23 -14.86
CA ALA A 135 -7.26 7.96 -15.89
C ALA A 135 -6.70 8.31 -17.28
#